data_AF-A0A357PRB1-F1
#
_entry.id   AF-A0A357PRB1-F1
#
_cell.length_a   1.000
_cell.length_b   1.000
_cell.length_c   1.000
_cell.angle_alpha   90.00
_cell.angle_beta   90.00
_cell.angle_gamma   90.00
#
_symmetry.space_group_name_H-M   'P 1'
#
loop_
_entity.id
_entity.type
_entity.pdbx_description
1 polymer ?
#
loop_
_entity_poly.entity_id
_entity_poly.type
_entity_poly.pdbx_seq_one_letter_code
_entity_poly.pdbx_strand_id
1 'polypeptide(L)'
;MKIYSCVEHIKDFFNRTSTRSLSLTSTSDAALVSSLCSNVEFLRAKNGLSYFYCFMGHAENVDVCEYLLRRNGFLPRRHISRYMGGNGLVLRIPKTSYVGNAAKNDFLKNVRMNFEKHMGWDYSQQVAQIRAEMAQKTK
;
A
#
# COMPACT_ATOMS: atom_id res chain seq x y z
N MET A 1 -19.95 6.81 -12.24
CA MET A 1 -19.11 5.68 -11.79
C MET A 1 -19.95 4.85 -10.82
N LYS A 2 -20.36 3.62 -11.19
CA LYS A 2 -21.19 2.77 -10.31
C LYS A 2 -20.29 2.22 -9.19
N ILE A 3 -20.47 2.70 -7.97
CA ILE A 3 -19.83 2.14 -6.77
C ILE A 3 -20.55 0.83 -6.48
N TYR A 4 -19.98 -0.29 -6.93
CA TYR A 4 -20.45 -1.60 -6.49
C TYR A 4 -20.07 -1.75 -5.02
N SER A 5 -21.05 -1.94 -4.13
CA SER A 5 -20.82 -2.17 -2.69
C SER A 5 -20.32 -3.61 -2.45
N CYS A 6 -19.22 -3.98 -3.09
CA CYS A 6 -18.60 -5.29 -2.95
C CYS A 6 -17.78 -5.35 -1.65
N VAL A 7 -18.46 -5.38 -0.50
CA VAL A 7 -17.77 -5.50 0.79
C VAL A 7 -17.05 -6.86 0.88
N GLU A 8 -15.74 -6.84 1.13
CA GLU A 8 -14.90 -8.04 1.11
C GLU A 8 -15.01 -8.88 2.37
N HIS A 9 -14.99 -10.20 2.17
CA HIS A 9 -14.90 -11.17 3.25
C HIS A 9 -13.44 -11.57 3.49
N ILE A 10 -12.87 -11.08 4.59
CA ILE A 10 -11.47 -11.31 4.95
C ILE A 10 -11.44 -12.19 6.19
N LYS A 11 -10.89 -13.40 6.06
CA LYS A 11 -10.78 -14.38 7.17
C LYS A 11 -9.61 -14.10 8.11
N ASP A 12 -8.74 -13.15 7.79
CA ASP A 12 -7.53 -12.89 8.56
C ASP A 12 -7.83 -12.11 9.85
N PHE A 13 -7.71 -12.80 10.99
CA PHE A 13 -7.68 -12.21 12.33
C PHE A 13 -6.22 -12.14 12.82
N PHE A 14 -5.44 -11.13 12.46
CA PHE A 14 -4.09 -11.00 13.02
C PHE A 14 -3.64 -9.56 13.30
N ASN A 15 -3.16 -9.39 14.54
CA ASN A 15 -2.58 -8.19 15.14
C ASN A 15 -1.07 -8.42 15.34
N ARG A 16 -0.22 -8.01 14.41
CA ARG A 16 1.14 -7.60 14.78
C ARG A 16 1.57 -6.39 13.95
N THR A 17 1.77 -5.29 14.67
CA THR A 17 2.53 -4.10 14.27
C THR A 17 3.99 -4.50 14.10
N SER A 18 4.63 -4.14 12.99
CA SER A 18 6.09 -4.12 12.97
C SER A 18 6.58 -3.00 13.89
N THR A 19 7.58 -3.28 14.73
CA THR A 19 8.24 -2.30 15.62
C THR A 19 9.20 -1.38 14.87
N ARG A 20 9.44 -1.64 13.59
CA ARG A 20 10.33 -0.84 12.74
C ARG A 20 9.78 0.57 12.56
N SER A 21 10.66 1.56 12.72
CA SER A 21 10.43 2.97 12.41
C SER A 21 10.33 3.21 10.90
N LEU A 22 9.86 4.41 10.52
CA LEU A 22 9.88 4.84 9.13
C LEU A 22 11.32 4.98 8.61
N SER A 23 11.48 4.85 7.30
CA SER A 23 12.77 5.11 6.65
C SER A 23 13.05 6.62 6.58
N LEU A 24 14.32 7.00 6.48
CA LEU A 24 14.70 8.39 6.20
C LEU A 24 14.16 8.88 4.84
N THR A 25 13.87 7.96 3.92
CA THR A 25 13.31 8.24 2.59
C THR A 25 11.78 8.18 2.57
N SER A 26 11.10 8.16 3.72
CA SER A 26 9.67 7.89 3.82
C SER A 26 8.78 8.80 2.96
N THR A 27 9.15 10.06 2.77
CA THR A 27 8.40 10.99 1.91
C THR A 27 8.48 10.60 0.44
N SER A 28 9.67 10.23 -0.04
CA SER A 28 9.87 9.73 -1.41
C SER A 28 9.18 8.39 -1.61
N ASP A 29 9.34 7.48 -0.64
CA ASP A 29 8.71 6.17 -0.66
C ASP A 29 7.18 6.29 -0.72
N ALA A 30 6.58 7.24 0.01
CA ALA A 30 5.14 7.47 -0.03
C ALA A 30 4.67 7.90 -1.42
N ALA A 31 5.42 8.76 -2.10
CA ALA A 31 5.11 9.23 -3.45
C ALA A 31 5.26 8.09 -4.49
N LEU A 32 6.30 7.27 -4.36
CA LEU A 32 6.50 6.08 -5.19
C LEU A 32 5.38 5.04 -5.01
N VAL A 33 4.96 4.76 -3.77
CA VAL A 33 3.84 3.84 -3.53
C VAL A 33 2.58 4.36 -4.21
N SER A 34 2.29 5.67 -4.14
CA SER A 34 1.11 6.23 -4.80
C SER A 34 1.18 6.17 -6.32
N SER A 35 2.33 6.39 -6.95
CA SER A 35 2.44 6.37 -8.42
C SER A 35 2.33 4.98 -9.02
N LEU A 36 2.63 3.94 -8.23
CA LEU A 36 2.54 2.53 -8.64
C LEU A 36 1.12 1.95 -8.52
N CYS A 37 0.20 2.69 -7.89
CA CYS A 37 -1.17 2.26 -7.63
C CYS A 37 -2.16 2.84 -8.65
N SER A 38 -3.19 2.07 -9.01
CA SER A 38 -4.36 2.54 -9.76
C SER A 38 -5.40 3.22 -8.86
N ASN A 39 -5.44 2.86 -7.58
CA ASN A 39 -6.26 3.51 -6.56
C ASN A 39 -5.63 3.30 -5.17
N VAL A 40 -5.88 4.21 -4.24
CA VAL A 40 -5.44 4.11 -2.85
C VAL A 40 -6.57 4.55 -1.93
N GLU A 41 -7.05 3.67 -1.05
CA GLU A 41 -8.26 3.96 -0.28
C GLU A 41 -8.30 3.30 1.10
N PHE A 42 -8.99 3.93 2.06
CA PHE A 42 -9.30 3.34 3.35
C PHE A 42 -10.68 2.69 3.28
N LEU A 43 -10.74 1.37 3.33
CA LEU A 43 -11.99 0.61 3.19
C LEU A 43 -12.23 -0.27 4.43
N ARG A 44 -13.49 -0.41 4.79
CA ARG A 44 -13.95 -1.32 5.84
C ARG A 44 -14.41 -2.64 5.21
N ALA A 45 -13.86 -3.75 5.68
CA ALA A 45 -14.25 -5.09 5.25
C ALA A 45 -15.44 -5.62 6.05
N LYS A 46 -16.05 -6.74 5.61
CA LYS A 46 -17.23 -7.35 6.27
C LYS A 46 -16.94 -7.85 7.68
N ASN A 47 -15.69 -8.17 7.99
CA ASN A 47 -15.26 -8.54 9.33
C ASN A 47 -15.24 -7.35 10.32
N GLY A 48 -15.65 -6.16 9.88
CA GLY A 48 -15.74 -4.95 10.70
C GLY A 48 -14.42 -4.18 10.83
N LEU A 49 -13.30 -4.72 10.34
CA LEU A 49 -11.99 -4.10 10.39
C LEU A 49 -11.78 -3.13 9.22
N SER A 50 -11.04 -2.06 9.48
CA SER A 50 -10.61 -1.10 8.46
C SER A 50 -9.20 -1.43 7.98
N TYR A 51 -8.99 -1.28 6.69
CA TYR A 51 -7.69 -1.48 6.06
C TYR A 51 -7.38 -0.30 5.13
N PHE A 52 -6.11 0.01 4.99
CA PHE A 52 -5.61 0.81 3.90
C PHE A 52 -5.30 -0.11 2.71
N TYR A 53 -5.89 0.18 1.57
CA TYR A 53 -5.72 -0.56 0.32
C TYR A 53 -4.87 0.23 -0.67
N CYS A 54 -3.87 -0.43 -1.21
CA CYS A 54 -3.13 0.00 -2.39
C CYS A 54 -3.55 -0.93 -3.53
N PHE A 55 -4.34 -0.44 -4.47
CA PHE A 55 -4.72 -1.18 -5.68
C PHE A 55 -3.61 -1.02 -6.70
N MET A 56 -3.04 -2.13 -7.18
CA MET A 56 -1.90 -2.05 -8.09
C MET A 56 -2.35 -1.54 -9.47
N GLY A 57 -1.55 -0.68 -10.09
CA GLY A 57 -1.75 -0.32 -11.50
C GLY A 57 -1.38 -1.47 -12.44
N HIS A 58 -0.27 -2.14 -12.13
CA HIS A 58 0.22 -3.32 -12.83
C HIS A 58 0.68 -4.38 -11.83
N ALA A 59 0.49 -5.66 -12.14
CA ALA A 59 0.79 -6.76 -11.22
C ALA A 59 2.26 -6.82 -10.80
N GLU A 60 3.18 -6.48 -11.71
CA GLU A 60 4.63 -6.41 -11.47
C GLU A 60 5.05 -5.38 -10.41
N ASN A 61 4.21 -4.39 -10.11
CA ASN A 61 4.51 -3.35 -9.12
C ASN A 61 4.28 -3.82 -7.69
N VAL A 62 3.62 -4.97 -7.50
CA VAL A 62 3.27 -5.48 -6.16
C VAL A 62 4.50 -5.69 -5.29
N ASP A 63 5.58 -6.22 -5.86
CA ASP A 63 6.81 -6.52 -5.13
C ASP A 63 7.50 -5.23 -4.68
N VAL A 64 7.54 -4.22 -5.55
CA VAL A 64 8.12 -2.90 -5.28
C VAL A 64 7.32 -2.18 -4.19
N CYS A 65 5.98 -2.12 -4.34
CA CYS A 65 5.11 -1.52 -3.33
C CYS A 65 5.23 -2.22 -1.98
N GLU A 66 5.26 -3.56 -1.98
CA GLU A 66 5.43 -4.35 -0.75
C GLU A 66 6.77 -4.04 -0.09
N TYR A 67 7.86 -3.96 -0.86
CA TYR A 67 9.18 -3.60 -0.34
C TYR A 67 9.20 -2.21 0.29
N LEU A 68 8.67 -1.19 -0.39
CA LEU A 68 8.62 0.19 0.12
C LEU A 68 7.81 0.29 1.42
N LEU A 69 6.68 -0.41 1.49
CA LEU A 69 5.86 -0.47 2.71
C LEU A 69 6.61 -1.18 3.85
N ARG A 70 7.28 -2.31 3.57
CA ARG A 70 8.09 -3.04 4.57
C ARG A 70 9.30 -2.24 5.06
N ARG A 71 9.96 -1.51 4.16
CA ARG A 71 11.05 -0.57 4.46
C ARG A 71 10.59 0.50 5.45
N ASN A 72 9.33 0.94 5.35
CA ASN A 72 8.70 1.89 6.26
C ASN A 72 7.96 1.22 7.44
N GLY A 73 8.27 -0.03 7.74
CA GLY A 73 7.77 -0.71 8.93
C GLY A 73 6.29 -1.07 8.87
N PHE A 74 5.73 -1.23 7.68
CA PHE A 74 4.41 -1.84 7.48
C PHE A 74 4.57 -3.33 7.14
N LEU A 75 3.53 -4.11 7.43
CA LEU A 75 3.45 -5.52 7.04
C LEU A 75 2.24 -5.68 6.12
N PRO A 76 2.34 -5.26 4.84
CA PRO A 76 1.23 -5.37 3.91
C PRO A 76 0.94 -6.84 3.60
N ARG A 77 -0.31 -7.13 3.27
CA ARG A 77 -0.74 -8.44 2.80
C ARG A 77 -1.23 -8.32 1.36
N ARG A 78 -0.77 -9.23 0.50
CA ARG A 78 -1.34 -9.39 -0.84
C ARG A 78 -2.76 -9.92 -0.72
N HIS A 79 -3.66 -9.36 -1.50
CA HIS A 79 -5.04 -9.80 -1.58
C HIS A 79 -5.56 -9.60 -3.01
N ILE A 80 -6.55 -10.38 -3.41
CA ILE A 80 -7.31 -10.15 -4.64
C ILE A 80 -8.60 -9.48 -4.23
N SER A 81 -8.68 -8.19 -4.49
CA SER A 81 -9.82 -7.36 -4.12
C SER A 81 -10.94 -7.47 -5.14
N ARG A 82 -12.19 -7.33 -4.67
CA ARG A 82 -13.41 -7.20 -5.49
C ARG A 82 -14.04 -5.81 -5.43
N TYR A 83 -13.50 -4.88 -4.62
CA TYR A 83 -14.07 -3.53 -4.44
C TYR A 83 -14.17 -2.72 -5.74
N MET A 84 -13.26 -2.91 -6.68
CA MET A 84 -13.18 -2.12 -7.93
C MET A 84 -13.88 -2.79 -9.13
N GLY A 85 -14.82 -3.70 -8.90
CA GLY A 85 -15.57 -4.36 -9.99
C GLY A 85 -14.78 -5.39 -10.81
N GLY A 86 -13.59 -5.78 -10.34
CA GLY A 86 -12.74 -6.82 -10.92
C GLY A 86 -11.79 -7.42 -9.86
N ASN A 87 -11.10 -8.52 -10.20
CA ASN A 87 -10.10 -9.18 -9.34
C ASN A 87 -8.76 -8.39 -9.34
N GLY A 88 -8.74 -7.22 -8.71
CA GLY A 88 -7.54 -6.39 -8.64
C GLY A 88 -6.55 -6.94 -7.61
N LEU A 89 -5.29 -7.11 -8.00
CA LEU A 89 -4.22 -7.39 -7.03
C LEU A 89 -3.99 -6.14 -6.17
N VAL A 90 -4.07 -6.32 -4.85
CA VAL A 90 -3.92 -5.24 -3.88
C VAL A 90 -2.94 -5.60 -2.79
N LEU A 91 -2.35 -4.57 -2.20
CA LEU A 91 -1.74 -4.66 -0.89
C LEU A 91 -2.68 -4.02 0.12
N ARG A 92 -2.97 -4.75 1.20
CA ARG A 92 -3.78 -4.24 2.32
C ARG A 92 -2.97 -4.14 3.60
N ILE A 93 -3.20 -3.10 4.37
CA ILE A 93 -2.59 -2.87 5.68
C ILE A 93 -3.71 -2.69 6.71
N PRO A 94 -3.82 -3.56 7.72
CA PRO A 94 -4.87 -3.43 8.74
C PRO A 94 -4.64 -2.17 9.59
N LYS A 95 -5.72 -1.42 9.88
CA LYS A 95 -5.63 -0.20 10.71
C LYS A 95 -5.00 -0.46 12.07
N THR A 96 -5.25 -1.63 12.64
CA THR A 96 -4.66 -2.05 13.92
C THR A 96 -3.13 -2.14 13.89
N SER A 97 -2.50 -2.27 12.70
CA SER A 97 -1.04 -2.31 12.59
C SER A 97 -0.36 -0.94 12.59
N TYR A 98 -1.11 0.15 12.74
CA TYR A 98 -0.56 1.51 12.80
C TYR A 98 -1.40 2.46 13.67
N VAL A 99 -2.53 2.01 14.22
CA VAL A 99 -3.33 2.79 15.18
C VAL A 99 -2.49 3.04 16.44
N GLY A 100 -2.25 4.31 16.76
CA GLY A 100 -1.34 4.72 17.85
C GLY A 100 0.07 5.13 17.43
N ASN A 101 0.46 4.95 16.15
CA ASN A 101 1.72 5.49 15.63
C ASN A 101 1.44 6.67 14.68
N ALA A 102 1.61 7.90 15.17
CA ALA A 102 1.31 9.11 14.41
C ALA A 102 2.09 9.17 13.08
N ALA A 103 3.39 8.89 13.11
CA ALA A 103 4.24 8.91 11.93
C ALA A 103 3.76 7.92 10.85
N LYS A 104 3.39 6.70 11.22
CA LYS A 104 2.83 5.72 10.27
C LYS A 104 1.46 6.13 9.73
N ASN A 105 0.62 6.76 10.54
CA ASN A 105 -0.65 7.31 10.06
C ASN A 105 -0.41 8.41 9.01
N ASP A 106 0.53 9.31 9.29
CA ASP A 106 0.83 10.42 8.37
C ASP A 106 1.52 9.94 7.09
N PHE A 107 2.35 8.89 7.15
CA PHE A 107 2.86 8.24 5.95
C PHE A 107 1.73 7.75 5.03
N LEU A 108 0.74 7.00 5.55
CA LEU A 108 -0.37 6.48 4.72
C LEU A 108 -1.29 7.59 4.21
N LYS A 109 -1.49 8.67 5.00
CA LYS A 109 -2.18 9.87 4.52
C LYS A 109 -1.40 10.53 3.38
N ASN A 110 -0.07 10.62 3.48
CA ASN A 110 0.77 11.18 2.42
C ASN A 110 0.69 10.35 1.15
N VAL A 111 0.70 9.01 1.23
CA VAL A 111 0.46 8.15 0.07
C VAL A 111 -0.88 8.51 -0.60
N ARG A 112 -1.97 8.62 0.18
CA ARG A 112 -3.27 8.99 -0.37
C ARG A 112 -3.29 10.38 -0.99
N MET A 113 -2.75 11.39 -0.29
CA MET A 113 -2.68 12.76 -0.81
C MET A 113 -1.83 12.86 -2.07
N ASN A 114 -0.72 12.11 -2.13
CA ASN A 114 0.11 12.05 -3.33
C ASN A 114 -0.62 11.38 -4.48
N PHE A 115 -1.37 10.30 -4.23
CA PHE A 115 -2.23 9.67 -5.24
C PHE A 115 -3.26 10.66 -5.81
N GLU A 116 -3.96 11.41 -4.95
CA GLU A 116 -4.91 12.45 -5.38
C GLU A 116 -4.25 13.59 -6.18
N LYS A 117 -2.94 13.81 -6.01
CA LYS A 117 -2.14 14.80 -6.75
C LYS A 117 -1.47 14.26 -8.01
N HIS A 118 -1.25 12.95 -8.13
CA HIS A 118 -0.40 12.34 -9.16
C HIS A 118 -1.11 12.09 -10.50
N MET A 119 -1.62 13.16 -11.11
CA MET A 119 -1.80 13.19 -12.56
C MET A 119 -0.52 13.78 -13.18
N GLY A 120 0.44 12.92 -13.59
CA GLY A 120 1.50 13.31 -14.53
C GLY A 120 2.96 13.36 -14.07
N TRP A 121 3.37 12.67 -12.99
CA TRP A 121 4.80 12.55 -12.62
C TRP A 121 5.38 11.20 -13.05
N ASP A 122 6.54 11.22 -13.71
CA ASP A 122 7.28 10.03 -14.12
C ASP A 122 8.26 9.61 -13.01
N TYR A 123 8.04 8.39 -12.50
CA TYR A 123 8.84 7.77 -11.44
C TYR A 123 9.66 6.56 -11.93
N SER A 124 9.71 6.32 -13.24
CA SER A 124 10.31 5.13 -13.86
C SER A 124 11.76 4.88 -13.42
N GLN A 125 12.57 5.94 -13.32
CA GLN A 125 13.97 5.84 -12.87
C GLN A 125 14.09 5.40 -11.41
N GLN A 126 13.31 5.97 -10.48
CA GLN A 126 13.36 5.54 -9.08
C GLN A 126 12.85 4.11 -8.92
N VAL A 127 11.82 3.70 -9.68
CA VAL A 127 11.31 2.32 -9.65
C VAL A 127 12.38 1.32 -10.11
N ALA A 128 13.14 1.65 -11.16
CA ALA A 128 14.25 0.84 -11.62
C ALA A 128 15.36 0.70 -10.56
N GLN A 129 15.69 1.80 -9.87
CA GLN A 129 16.66 1.77 -8.76
C GLN A 129 16.20 0.85 -7.63
N ILE A 130 14.93 0.95 -7.22
CA ILE A 130 14.38 0.07 -6.17
C ILE A 130 14.40 -1.40 -6.59
N ARG A 131 14.06 -1.71 -7.85
CA ARG A 131 14.15 -3.08 -8.38
C ARG A 131 15.60 -3.61 -8.30
N ALA A 132 16.59 -2.78 -8.61
CA ALA A 132 17.99 -3.14 -8.48
C ALA A 132 18.42 -3.36 -7.01
N GLU A 133 17.97 -2.49 -6.08
CA GLU A 133 18.19 -2.69 -4.64
C GLU A 133 17.63 -4.03 -4.14
N MET A 134 16.44 -4.40 -4.59
CA MET A 134 15.79 -5.67 -4.22
C MET A 134 16.60 -6.87 -4.72
N ALA A 135 17.12 -6.82 -5.95
CA ALA A 135 17.94 -7.88 -6.52
C ALA A 135 19.26 -8.07 -5.75
N GLN A 136 19.89 -6.99 -5.28
CA GLN A 136 21.13 -7.06 -4.50
C GLN A 136 20.93 -7.68 -3.11
N LYS A 137 19.77 -7.47 -2.48
CA LYS A 137 19.47 -8.03 -1.14
C LYS A 137 19.07 -9.51 -1.15
N THR A 138 18.88 -10.09 -2.33
CA THR A 138 18.49 -11.51 -2.49
C THR A 138 19.70 -12.42 -2.78
N LYS A 139 20.91 -11.84 -2.94
CA LYS A 139 22.19 -12.55 -2.98
C LYS A 139 22.83 -12.58 -1.60
#